data_AF-A0A0J7KAL5-F1
#
_entry.id   AF-A0A0J7KAL5-F1
#
_cell.length_a   1.000
_cell.length_b   1.000
_cell.length_c   1.000
_cell.angle_alpha   90.00
_cell.angle_beta   90.00
_cell.angle_gamma   90.00
#
_symmetry.space_group_name_H-M   'P 1'
#
loop_
_entity.id
_entity.type
_entity.pdbx_description
1 polymer ?
#
loop_
_entity_poly.entity_id
_entity_poly.type
_entity_poly.pdbx_seq_one_letter_code
_entity_poly.pdbx_strand_id
1 'polypeptide(L)'
;MNITNAIQRRESGFGLIYDYDIALYRLKCYCDDVYRGITPNINAPDYNPEPPVFACRFCTTPGYEEVLALANEDGKIALQDTKIKEKSNQPLEGTQVAIYFD
;
A
#
# COMPACT_ATOMS: atom_id res chain seq x y z
N MET A 1 21.81 -30.37 5.59
CA MET A 1 20.44 -29.81 5.46
C MET A 1 20.36 -29.15 4.10
N ASN A 2 19.35 -29.46 3.28
CA ASN A 2 19.20 -28.84 1.96
C ASN A 2 18.78 -27.37 2.13
N ILE A 3 19.49 -26.44 1.46
CA ILE A 3 19.24 -24.99 1.52
C ILE A 3 17.80 -24.66 1.14
N THR A 4 17.22 -25.37 0.16
CA THR A 4 15.83 -25.13 -0.28
C THR A 4 14.83 -25.41 0.83
N ASN A 5 15.00 -26.54 1.55
CA ASN A 5 14.16 -26.90 2.69
C ASN A 5 14.31 -25.91 3.86
N ALA A 6 15.51 -25.36 4.07
CA ALA A 6 15.74 -24.35 5.10
C ALA A 6 15.01 -23.04 4.77
N ILE A 7 15.05 -22.59 3.52
CA ILE A 7 14.34 -21.38 3.05
C ILE A 7 12.82 -21.58 3.14
N GLN A 8 12.30 -22.69 2.62
CA GLN A 8 10.85 -22.95 2.63
C GLN A 8 10.28 -23.01 4.06
N ARG A 9 11.02 -23.57 5.03
CA ARG A 9 10.63 -23.58 6.44
C ARG A 9 10.69 -22.19 7.08
N ARG A 10 11.63 -21.34 6.69
CA ARG A 10 11.68 -19.93 7.12
C ARG A 10 10.46 -19.14 6.63
N GLU A 11 10.18 -19.20 5.33
CA GLU A 11 9.06 -18.47 4.70
C GLU A 11 7.70 -18.92 5.24
N SER A 12 7.58 -20.18 5.69
CA SER A 12 6.37 -20.72 6.33
C SER A 12 6.31 -20.55 7.86
N GLY A 13 7.28 -19.88 8.48
CA GLY A 13 7.29 -19.62 9.93
C GLY A 13 7.69 -20.79 10.82
N PHE A 14 8.15 -21.91 10.24
CA PHE A 14 8.57 -23.13 10.96
C PHE A 14 10.10 -23.26 11.11
N GLY A 15 10.83 -22.15 10.95
CA GLY A 15 12.27 -22.05 11.11
C GLY A 15 12.65 -20.91 12.04
N LEU A 16 13.38 -21.21 13.12
CA LEU A 16 13.95 -20.20 14.00
C LEU A 16 15.19 -19.57 13.35
N ILE A 17 15.24 -18.26 13.44
CA ILE A 17 16.31 -17.41 12.91
C ILE A 17 16.76 -16.50 14.04
N TYR A 18 18.07 -16.47 14.29
CA TYR A 18 18.68 -15.48 15.18
C TYR A 18 19.19 -14.24 14.41
N ASP A 19 19.13 -14.29 13.09
CA ASP A 19 19.56 -13.24 12.16
C ASP A 19 18.34 -12.57 11.50
N TYR A 20 17.79 -11.60 12.22
CA TYR A 20 16.60 -10.84 11.80
C TYR A 20 16.92 -9.78 10.74
N ASP A 21 18.19 -9.58 10.38
CA ASP A 21 18.61 -8.50 9.49
C ASP A 21 17.99 -8.65 8.10
N ILE A 22 17.85 -9.88 7.61
CA ILE A 22 17.17 -10.16 6.33
C ILE A 22 15.70 -9.78 6.37
N ALA A 23 15.00 -10.07 7.48
CA ALA A 23 13.59 -9.72 7.63
C ALA A 23 13.44 -8.19 7.75
N LEU A 24 14.29 -7.55 8.56
CA LEU A 24 14.33 -6.10 8.70
C LEU A 24 14.66 -5.41 7.37
N TYR A 25 15.57 -5.96 6.57
CA TYR A 25 15.91 -5.43 5.25
C TYR A 25 14.74 -5.51 4.27
N ARG A 26 13.98 -6.62 4.28
CA ARG A 26 12.80 -6.81 3.43
C ARG A 26 11.59 -5.98 3.86
N LEU A 27 11.43 -5.77 5.17
CA LEU A 27 10.32 -5.00 5.75
C LEU A 27 10.64 -3.51 5.92
N LYS A 28 11.85 -3.09 5.54
CA LYS A 28 12.26 -1.69 5.62
C LYS A 28 11.44 -0.87 4.64
N CYS A 29 10.61 0.04 5.15
CA CYS A 29 10.00 1.07 4.34
C CYS A 29 11.04 2.17 4.07
N TYR A 30 11.28 2.49 2.80
CA TYR A 30 12.08 3.67 2.45
C TYR A 30 11.20 4.93 2.49
N CYS A 31 11.82 6.11 2.56
CA CYS A 31 11.09 7.37 2.47
C CYS A 31 10.24 7.46 1.20
N ASP A 32 10.69 6.83 0.13
CA ASP A 32 10.00 6.77 -1.16
C ASP A 32 8.78 5.85 -1.14
N ASP A 33 8.69 4.94 -0.17
CA ASP A 33 7.58 3.98 -0.01
C ASP A 33 6.48 4.47 0.94
N VAL A 34 6.56 5.74 1.38
CA VAL A 34 5.54 6.34 2.24
C VAL A 34 4.41 6.91 1.38
N TYR A 35 3.23 6.32 1.51
CA TYR A 35 2.01 6.72 0.81
C TYR A 35 1.00 7.30 1.81
N ARG A 36 0.67 8.59 1.69
CA ARG A 36 -0.18 9.30 2.67
C ARG A 36 -1.68 9.09 2.46
N GLY A 37 -2.08 8.43 1.37
CA GLY A 37 -3.49 8.18 1.04
C GLY A 37 -4.03 9.19 0.04
N ILE A 38 -5.28 9.62 0.21
CA ILE A 38 -6.04 10.46 -0.73
C ILE A 38 -6.40 11.79 -0.07
N THR A 39 -6.45 12.88 -0.84
CA THR A 39 -6.85 14.20 -0.33
C THR A 39 -8.23 14.17 0.31
N PRO A 40 -8.45 14.81 1.47
CA PRO A 40 -9.73 14.77 2.17
C PRO A 40 -10.85 15.51 1.43
N ASN A 41 -12.09 15.18 1.73
CA ASN A 41 -13.25 15.93 1.29
C ASN A 41 -13.53 17.10 2.23
N ILE A 42 -13.06 18.30 1.86
CA ILE A 42 -13.24 19.54 2.64
C ILE A 42 -14.71 19.96 2.83
N ASN A 43 -15.63 19.40 2.05
CA ASN A 43 -17.05 19.72 2.10
C ASN A 43 -17.87 18.66 2.84
N ALA A 44 -17.23 17.61 3.38
CA ALA A 44 -17.91 16.60 4.17
C ALA A 44 -18.42 17.19 5.50
N PRO A 45 -19.64 16.82 5.94
CA PRO A 45 -20.18 17.28 7.22
C PRO A 45 -19.33 16.82 8.43
N ASP A 46 -18.63 15.71 8.28
CA ASP A 46 -17.72 15.06 9.23
C ASP A 46 -16.27 15.14 8.75
N TYR A 47 -15.83 16.34 8.35
CA TYR A 47 -14.47 16.58 7.85
C TYR A 47 -13.38 15.92 8.70
N ASN A 48 -12.66 15.00 8.07
CA ASN A 48 -11.46 14.38 8.60
C ASN A 48 -10.25 14.86 7.77
N PRO A 49 -9.22 15.48 8.37
CA PRO A 49 -8.04 15.94 7.63
C PRO A 49 -7.17 14.79 7.09
N GLU A 50 -7.26 13.60 7.68
CA GLU A 50 -6.51 12.40 7.28
C GLU A 50 -7.44 11.19 7.20
N PRO A 51 -8.35 11.13 6.20
CA PRO A 51 -9.31 10.04 6.04
C PRO A 51 -8.55 8.73 5.77
N PRO A 52 -8.85 7.65 6.50
CA PRO A 52 -8.18 6.37 6.32
C PRO A 52 -8.48 5.79 4.93
N VAL A 53 -7.50 5.07 4.39
CA VAL A 53 -7.70 4.22 3.22
C VAL A 53 -8.39 2.93 3.67
N PHE A 54 -9.59 2.66 3.15
CA PHE A 54 -10.34 1.43 3.47
C PHE A 54 -9.99 0.26 2.57
N ALA A 55 -9.64 0.53 1.32
CA ALA A 55 -9.27 -0.50 0.37
C ALA A 55 -8.11 -0.07 -0.51
N CYS A 56 -7.23 -1.01 -0.83
CA CYS A 56 -6.20 -0.84 -1.82
C CYS A 56 -6.02 -2.13 -2.64
N ARG A 57 -5.66 -2.00 -3.91
CA ARG A 57 -5.42 -3.14 -4.78
C ARG A 57 -4.44 -2.81 -5.90
N PHE A 58 -3.44 -3.67 -6.08
CA PHE A 58 -2.57 -3.61 -7.25
C PHE A 58 -3.31 -4.09 -8.51
N CYS A 59 -3.04 -3.43 -9.62
CA CYS A 59 -3.54 -3.81 -10.93
C CYS A 59 -3.04 -5.22 -11.28
N THR A 60 -3.94 -6.05 -11.82
CA THR A 60 -3.61 -7.42 -12.24
C THR A 60 -3.38 -7.54 -13.74
N THR A 61 -3.41 -6.42 -14.47
CA THR A 61 -3.22 -6.37 -15.91
C THR A 61 -1.73 -6.42 -16.24
N PRO A 62 -1.27 -7.36 -17.10
CA PRO A 62 0.12 -7.42 -17.53
C PRO A 62 0.63 -6.09 -18.12
N GLY A 63 1.77 -5.62 -17.63
CA GLY A 63 2.38 -4.35 -18.02
C GLY A 63 1.92 -3.12 -17.22
N TYR A 64 1.07 -3.30 -16.21
CA TYR A 64 0.54 -2.24 -15.36
C TYR A 64 0.54 -2.61 -13.86
N GLU A 65 1.22 -3.69 -13.48
CA GLU A 65 1.21 -4.24 -12.12
C GLU A 65 1.75 -3.27 -11.06
N GLU A 66 2.49 -2.24 -11.48
CA GLU A 66 2.93 -1.13 -10.63
C GLU A 66 1.81 -0.18 -10.17
N VAL A 67 0.64 -0.23 -10.82
CA VAL A 67 -0.46 0.68 -10.54
C VAL A 67 -1.23 0.20 -9.32
N LEU A 68 -1.29 1.04 -8.30
CA LEU A 68 -2.04 0.83 -7.05
C LEU A 68 -3.31 1.67 -7.06
N ALA A 69 -4.47 1.03 -6.91
CA ALA A 69 -5.73 1.72 -6.66
C ALA A 69 -5.96 1.86 -5.16
N LEU A 70 -6.42 3.03 -4.71
CA LEU A 70 -6.75 3.35 -3.32
C LEU A 70 -8.20 3.85 -3.24
N ALA A 71 -8.90 3.52 -2.16
CA ALA A 71 -10.21 4.08 -1.81
C ALA A 71 -10.22 4.51 -0.33
N ASN A 72 -10.67 5.73 -0.05
CA ASN A 72 -10.74 6.27 1.32
C ASN A 72 -12.17 6.35 1.88
N GLU A 73 -12.28 6.73 3.14
CA GLU A 73 -13.54 6.93 3.87
C GLU A 73 -14.48 7.95 3.22
N ASP A 74 -13.93 9.00 2.60
CA ASP A 74 -14.72 10.02 1.92
C ASP A 74 -15.37 9.55 0.61
N GLY A 75 -15.16 8.28 0.21
CA GLY A 75 -15.64 7.75 -1.06
C GLY A 75 -14.81 8.21 -2.26
N LYS A 76 -13.57 8.67 -2.06
CA LYS A 76 -12.66 9.01 -3.16
C LYS A 76 -11.83 7.80 -3.57
N ILE A 77 -11.58 7.69 -4.87
CA ILE A 77 -10.65 6.72 -5.45
C ILE A 77 -9.51 7.44 -6.14
N ALA A 78 -8.28 6.94 -5.95
CA ALA A 78 -7.10 7.42 -6.63
C ALA A 78 -6.27 6.26 -7.21
N LEU A 79 -5.51 6.54 -8.26
CA LEU A 79 -4.55 5.61 -8.85
C LEU A 79 -3.14 6.15 -8.67
N GLN A 80 -2.23 5.29 -8.23
CA GLN A 80 -0.82 5.62 -8.06
C GLN A 80 0.05 4.70 -8.90
N ASP A 81 0.92 5.30 -9.71
CA ASP A 81 2.04 4.59 -10.30
C ASP A 81 3.20 4.56 -9.29
N THR A 82 3.52 3.36 -8.79
CA THR A 82 4.59 3.15 -7.80
C THR A 82 6.01 3.28 -8.37
N LYS A 83 6.17 3.40 -9.70
CA LYS A 83 7.48 3.68 -10.33
C LYS A 83 7.85 5.16 -10.24
N ILE A 84 6.89 6.06 -10.03
CA ILE A 84 7.11 7.51 -9.97
C ILE A 84 7.50 7.91 -8.54
N LYS A 85 8.79 8.21 -8.34
CA LYS A 85 9.37 8.52 -7.01
C LYS A 85 9.34 10.01 -6.62
N GLU A 86 8.88 10.89 -7.50
CA GLU A 86 9.11 12.34 -7.38
C GLU A 86 8.20 13.04 -6.33
N LYS A 87 7.24 12.33 -5.72
CA LYS A 87 6.28 12.89 -4.75
C LYS A 87 5.91 11.90 -3.63
N SER A 88 6.92 11.39 -2.93
CA SER A 88 6.67 10.56 -1.75
C SER A 88 5.98 11.37 -0.64
N ASN A 89 5.15 10.68 0.16
CA ASN A 89 4.45 11.24 1.32
C ASN A 89 3.49 12.43 1.06
N GLN A 90 2.99 12.58 -0.18
CA GLN A 90 1.88 13.50 -0.48
C GLN A 90 0.58 12.71 -0.72
N PRO A 91 -0.58 13.25 -0.30
CA PRO A 91 -1.86 12.64 -0.63
C PRO A 91 -2.11 12.73 -2.13
N LEU A 92 -2.68 11.68 -2.70
CA LEU A 92 -3.12 11.66 -4.09
C LEU A 92 -4.39 12.47 -4.27
N GLU A 93 -4.52 13.12 -5.42
CA GLU A 93 -5.82 13.63 -5.83
C GLU A 93 -6.73 12.46 -6.18
N GLY A 94 -7.84 12.35 -5.44
CA GLY A 94 -8.85 11.34 -5.65
C GLY A 94 -10.03 11.87 -6.44
N THR A 95 -10.62 11.01 -7.26
CA THR A 95 -11.92 11.27 -7.89
C THR A 95 -13.02 10.81 -6.95
N GLN A 96 -13.98 11.69 -6.66
CA GLN A 96 -15.16 11.34 -5.89
C GLN A 96 -15.99 10.30 -6.67
N VAL A 97 -16.30 9.19 -6.03
CA VAL A 97 -17.20 8.17 -6.58
C VAL A 97 -18.21 7.74 -5.53
N ALA A 98 -19.38 7.28 -5.95
CA ALA A 98 -20.30 6.61 -5.05
C ALA A 98 -19.79 5.18 -4.84
N ILE A 99 -19.26 4.87 -3.65
CA ILE A 99 -18.89 3.51 -3.28
C ILE A 99 -20.12 2.85 -2.65
N TYR A 100 -20.83 2.04 -3.44
CA TYR A 100 -21.89 1.17 -2.92
C TYR A 100 -21.22 -0.11 -2.43
N PHE A 101 -21.22 -0.33 -1.11
CA PHE A 101 -20.88 -1.63 -0.53
C PHE A 101 -22.18 -2.47 -0.54
N ASP A 102 -22.27 -3.42 -1.48
CA ASP A 102 -23.29 -4.48 -1.47
C ASP A 102 -22.99 -5.55 -0.40
#